data_AF-A0A645GCB8-F1
#
_entry.id   AF-A0A645GCB8-F1
#
_cell.length_a   1.000
_cell.length_b   1.000
_cell.length_c   1.000
_cell.angle_alpha   90.00
_cell.angle_beta   90.00
_cell.angle_gamma   90.00
#
_symmetry.space_group_name_H-M   'P 1'
#
loop_
_entity.id
_entity.type
_entity.pdbx_description
1 polymer ?
#
loop_
_entity_poly.entity_id
_entity_poly.type
_entity_poly.pdbx_seq_one_letter_code
_entity_poly.pdbx_strand_id
1 'polypeptide(L)'
;MTVGIDNRIDIINGSSLAAAIGAGACVLLFEWGIINKNYPYMYSQSIKTFLSRGTMQRQGDKYPNPQLGYGIINFYKIFENML
;
A
#
# COMPACT_ATOMS: atom_id res chain seq x y z
N MET A 1 1.71 -15.91 -2.40
CA MET A 1 0.81 -16.96 -2.91
C MET A 1 0.27 -16.50 -4.24
N THR A 2 0.55 -17.21 -5.32
CA THR A 2 -0.01 -16.95 -6.67
C THR A 2 -0.51 -18.25 -7.28
N VAL A 3 -1.37 -18.18 -8.29
CA VAL A 3 -1.85 -19.35 -9.01
C VAL A 3 -0.78 -19.82 -10.00
N GLY A 4 -0.37 -21.09 -9.87
CA GLY A 4 0.49 -21.79 -10.81
C GLY A 4 -0.33 -22.64 -11.79
N ILE A 5 0.37 -23.37 -12.65
CA ILE A 5 -0.23 -24.35 -13.57
C ILE A 5 -1.04 -25.39 -12.75
N ASP A 6 -2.15 -25.87 -13.31
CA ASP A 6 -3.10 -26.78 -12.68
C ASP A 6 -3.82 -26.24 -11.42
N ASN A 7 -4.11 -24.94 -11.38
CA ASN A 7 -4.87 -24.30 -10.29
C ASN A 7 -4.23 -24.50 -8.90
N ARG A 8 -2.90 -24.69 -8.87
CA ARG A 8 -2.14 -24.86 -7.64
C ARG A 8 -1.77 -23.51 -7.05
N ILE A 9 -1.79 -23.43 -5.72
CA ILE A 9 -1.28 -22.27 -5.00
C ILE A 9 0.23 -22.46 -4.84
N ASP A 10 1.00 -21.53 -5.39
CA ASP A 10 2.45 -21.53 -5.27
C ASP A 10 2.94 -20.37 -4.39
N ILE A 11 4.02 -20.62 -3.64
CA ILE A 11 4.63 -19.64 -2.73
C ILE A 11 5.77 -18.97 -3.48
N ILE A 12 5.45 -17.84 -4.11
CA ILE A 12 6.45 -17.00 -4.77
C ILE A 12 6.95 -15.88 -3.85
N ASN A 13 8.21 -15.47 -4.04
CA ASN A 13 8.83 -14.32 -3.41
C ASN A 13 9.34 -13.36 -4.48
N GLY A 14 9.17 -12.05 -4.28
CA GLY A 14 9.69 -11.03 -5.20
C GLY A 14 9.01 -9.67 -5.05
N SER A 15 9.65 -8.64 -5.59
CA SER A 15 9.12 -7.27 -5.61
C SER A 15 7.82 -7.16 -6.42
N SER A 16 7.61 -8.02 -7.42
CA SER A 16 6.38 -8.06 -8.20
C SER A 16 5.15 -8.39 -7.34
N LEU A 17 5.27 -9.30 -6.37
CA LEU A 17 4.19 -9.60 -5.43
C LEU A 17 3.90 -8.39 -4.52
N ALA A 18 4.95 -7.72 -4.04
CA ALA A 18 4.80 -6.50 -3.25
C ALA A 18 4.14 -5.36 -4.06
N ALA A 19 4.46 -5.23 -5.35
CA ALA A 19 3.83 -4.28 -6.24
C ALA A 19 2.33 -4.58 -6.43
N ALA A 20 1.94 -5.85 -6.56
CA ALA A 20 0.53 -6.25 -6.64
C ALA A 20 -0.24 -5.89 -5.35
N ILE A 21 0.37 -6.10 -4.18
CA ILE A 21 -0.21 -5.69 -2.88
C ILE A 21 -0.35 -4.16 -2.82
N GLY A 22 0.66 -3.42 -3.26
CA GLY A 22 0.61 -1.96 -3.36
C GLY A 22 -0.49 -1.47 -4.30
N ALA A 23 -0.70 -2.14 -5.44
CA ALA A 23 -1.80 -1.83 -6.35
C ALA A 23 -3.18 -2.04 -5.67
N GLY A 24 -3.34 -3.12 -4.90
CA GLY A 24 -4.55 -3.35 -4.10
C GLY A 24 -4.80 -2.24 -3.07
N ALA A 25 -3.75 -1.73 -2.41
CA ALA A 25 -3.87 -0.58 -1.52
C ALA A 25 -4.36 0.69 -2.23
N CYS A 26 -3.85 0.96 -3.44
CA CYS A 26 -4.33 2.07 -4.26
C CYS A 26 -5.81 1.94 -4.63
N VAL A 27 -6.28 0.72 -4.95
CA VAL A 27 -7.70 0.47 -5.29
C VAL A 27 -8.61 0.77 -4.09
N LEU A 28 -8.24 0.32 -2.89
CA LEU A 28 -9.02 0.60 -1.67
C LEU A 28 -9.07 2.11 -1.35
N LEU A 29 -7.96 2.82 -1.59
CA LEU A 29 -7.91 4.28 -1.47
C LEU A 29 -8.85 4.97 -2.47
N PHE A 30 -8.89 4.50 -3.71
CA PHE A 30 -9.81 5.03 -4.71
C PHE A 30 -11.27 4.77 -4.37
N GLU A 31 -11.58 3.58 -3.85
CA GLU A 31 -12.92 3.27 -3.35
C GLU A 31 -13.32 4.22 -2.21
N TRP A 32 -12.46 4.37 -1.20
CA TRP A 32 -12.73 5.27 -0.08
C TRP A 32 -12.81 6.75 -0.49
N GLY A 33 -11.95 7.19 -1.41
CA GLY A 33 -11.88 8.60 -1.83
C GLY A 33 -12.95 8.99 -2.84
N ILE A 34 -13.00 8.27 -3.97
CA ILE A 34 -13.81 8.62 -5.14
C ILE A 34 -15.23 8.05 -4.98
N ILE A 35 -15.36 6.75 -4.70
CA ILE A 35 -16.67 6.07 -4.67
C ILE A 35 -17.47 6.53 -3.44
N ASN A 36 -16.85 6.52 -2.26
CA ASN A 36 -17.50 6.97 -1.02
C ASN A 36 -17.50 8.50 -0.84
N LYS A 37 -16.99 9.26 -1.83
CA LYS A 37 -16.96 10.73 -1.85
C LYS A 37 -16.23 11.41 -0.68
N ASN A 38 -15.35 10.70 0.05
CA ASN A 38 -14.55 11.33 1.12
C ASN A 38 -13.48 12.26 0.55
N TYR A 39 -12.93 11.94 -0.62
CA TYR A 39 -11.95 12.77 -1.32
C TYR A 39 -12.10 12.59 -2.84
N PRO A 40 -13.12 13.20 -3.46
CA PRO A 40 -13.51 12.92 -4.85
C PRO A 40 -12.47 13.35 -5.89
N TYR A 41 -11.56 14.26 -5.54
CA TYR A 41 -10.46 14.70 -6.38
C TYR A 41 -9.17 13.95 -6.09
N MET A 42 -9.24 12.67 -5.70
CA MET A 42 -8.04 11.88 -5.39
C MET A 42 -7.18 11.65 -6.64
N TYR A 43 -5.91 12.03 -6.56
CA TYR A 43 -4.92 11.82 -7.62
C TYR A 43 -3.63 11.19 -7.07
N SER A 44 -2.69 10.87 -7.96
CA SER A 44 -1.50 10.07 -7.63
C SER A 44 -0.68 10.64 -6.46
N GLN A 45 -0.56 11.96 -6.35
CA GLN A 45 0.21 12.59 -5.26
C GLN A 45 -0.51 12.46 -3.91
N SER A 46 -1.84 12.58 -3.89
CA SER A 46 -2.63 12.37 -2.68
C SER A 46 -2.47 10.93 -2.19
N ILE A 47 -2.54 9.96 -3.10
CA ILE A 47 -2.34 8.54 -2.78
C ILE A 47 -0.93 8.28 -2.22
N LYS A 48 0.11 8.83 -2.85
CA LYS A 48 1.48 8.73 -2.33
C LYS A 48 1.58 9.30 -0.91
N THR A 49 0.87 10.37 -0.62
CA THR A 49 0.86 11.01 0.70
C THR A 49 0.13 10.16 1.74
N PHE A 50 -1.02 9.56 1.39
CA PHE A 50 -1.72 8.63 2.29
C PHE A 50 -0.89 7.37 2.56
N LEU A 51 -0.29 6.80 1.52
CA LEU A 51 0.58 5.63 1.65
C LEU A 51 1.81 5.94 2.52
N SER A 52 2.46 7.09 2.31
CA SER A 52 3.66 7.48 3.08
C SER A 52 3.37 7.80 4.54
N ARG A 53 2.17 8.33 4.86
CA ARG A 53 1.74 8.58 6.23
C ARG A 53 1.35 7.30 6.98
N GLY A 54 0.72 6.37 6.27
CA GLY A 54 0.29 5.09 6.84
C GLY A 54 1.37 4.00 6.85
N THR A 55 2.64 4.34 6.61
CA THR A 55 3.71 3.36 6.73
C THR A 55 4.09 3.10 8.19
N MET A 56 4.51 1.87 8.45
CA MET A 56 5.18 1.48 9.68
C MET A 56 6.69 1.66 9.50
N GLN A 57 7.28 2.41 10.42
CA GLN A 57 8.72 2.63 10.51
C GLN A 57 9.31 1.64 11.51
N ARG A 58 10.44 1.03 11.16
CA ARG A 58 11.18 0.13 12.05
C ARG A 58 11.93 0.97 13.08
N GLN A 59 11.85 0.57 14.35
CA GLN A 59 12.62 1.22 15.42
C GLN A 59 14.12 1.06 15.14
N GLY A 60 14.84 2.18 15.12
CA GLY A 60 16.29 2.25 14.86
C GLY A 60 16.66 2.76 13.46
N ASP A 61 15.73 2.75 12.51
CA ASP A 61 15.98 3.27 11.16
C ASP A 61 15.52 4.72 11.02
N LYS A 62 16.27 5.53 10.27
CA LYS A 62 15.85 6.88 9.85
C LYS A 62 15.12 6.80 8.52
N TYR A 63 13.93 7.39 8.45
CA TYR A 63 13.11 7.46 7.25
C TYR A 63 13.05 8.90 6.70
N PRO A 64 13.00 9.10 5.36
CA PRO A 64 13.05 8.06 4.32
C PRO A 64 14.46 7.48 4.12
N ASN A 65 14.56 6.18 3.79
CA ASN A 65 15.82 5.50 3.50
C ASN A 65 15.80 4.84 2.10
N PRO A 66 16.96 4.57 1.47
CA PRO A 66 17.01 3.96 0.14
C PRO A 66 16.56 2.49 0.11
N GLN A 67 16.51 1.81 1.26
CA GLN A 67 16.18 0.38 1.35
C GLN A 67 14.67 0.11 1.49
N LEU A 68 13.97 0.92 2.30
CA LEU A 68 12.54 0.76 2.62
C LEU A 68 11.71 1.98 2.19
N GLY A 69 12.33 3.01 1.60
CA GLY A 69 11.66 4.24 1.20
C GLY A 69 11.04 4.94 2.40
N TYR A 70 9.72 5.08 2.40
CA TYR A 70 8.94 5.67 3.50
C TYR A 70 8.60 4.67 4.62
N GLY A 71 8.92 3.38 4.45
CA GLY A 71 8.60 2.33 5.41
C GLY A 71 7.70 1.24 4.83
N ILE A 72 7.21 0.39 5.72
CA ILE A 72 6.39 -0.78 5.35
C ILE A 72 4.92 -0.34 5.29
N ILE A 73 4.26 -0.58 4.17
CA ILE A 73 2.84 -0.25 3.99
C ILE A 73 2.00 -1.00 5.03
N ASN A 74 1.15 -0.28 5.77
CA ASN A 74 0.21 -0.87 6.74
C ASN A 74 -1.20 -0.32 6.50
N PHE A 75 -2.10 -1.18 6.03
CA PHE A 75 -3.49 -0.81 5.70
C PHE A 75 -4.24 -0.20 6.88
N TYR A 76 -4.10 -0.76 8.09
CA TYR A 76 -4.77 -0.23 9.27
C TYR A 76 -4.32 1.19 9.57
N LYS A 77 -3.00 1.44 9.56
CA LYS A 77 -2.46 2.79 9.78
C LYS A 77 -2.87 3.79 8.69
N ILE A 78 -3.02 3.35 7.45
CA ILE A 78 -3.46 4.21 6.34
C ILE A 78 -4.87 4.75 6.62
N PHE A 79 -5.80 3.89 7.02
CA PHE A 79 -7.18 4.29 7.30
C PHE A 79 -7.36 4.92 8.68
N GLU A 80 -6.56 4.55 9.67
CA GLU A 80 -6.54 5.19 11.00
C GLU A 80 -6.12 6.66 10.89
N ASN A 81 -5.14 6.99 10.04
CA ASN A 81 -4.73 8.38 9.78
C ASN A 81 -5.70 9.16 8.86
N MET A 82 -6.85 8.59 8.49
CA MET A 82 -7.88 9.27 7.70
C MET A 82 -9.10 9.70 8.52
N LEU A 83 -9.26 9.17 9.73
CA LEU A 83 -10.25 9.62 10.73
C LEU A 83 -9.68 10.80 11.52
#